data_AF-A0A2M7EHY3-F1
#
_entry.id   AF-A0A2M7EHY3-F1
#
_cell.length_a   1.000
_cell.length_b   1.000
_cell.length_c   1.000
_cell.angle_alpha   90.00
_cell.angle_beta   90.00
_cell.angle_gamma   90.00
#
_symmetry.space_group_name_H-M   'P 1'
#
loop_
_entity.id
_entity.type
_entity.pdbx_description
1 polymer ?
#
loop_
_entity_poly.entity_id
_entity_poly.type
_entity_poly.pdbx_seq_one_letter_code
_entity_poly.pdbx_strand_id
1 'polypeptide(L)'
;MRRSMWLSSEEFLKRFTVALLGDEGIPLIALKMLEDENKSCPFVTPEGCMIYQDRPWSCRMYPVFPVSSKEEGFLIDENSSCLGMKEGKEWTIKEWKKNQGIDIYDKMNEAYKEITFHDYFSASGGGNKLDSGRANLLYKACYDLNEFKKFLFETKFFDIYDVEKEVIEKIKQDEEELLNFGYRWIRFNIFNEDTFRFKDKAMDKLLQAKRGKD
;
A
#
# COMPACT_ATOMS: atom_id res chain seq x y z
N MET A 1 -6.76 9.51 -3.06
CA MET A 1 -5.99 10.70 -3.50
C MET A 1 -6.09 10.95 -5.00
N ARG A 2 -5.45 10.13 -5.85
CA ARG A 2 -5.41 10.38 -7.31
C ARG A 2 -6.76 10.45 -8.01
N ARG A 3 -7.79 9.78 -7.47
CA ARG A 3 -9.16 9.76 -8.00
C ARG A 3 -9.76 11.17 -8.06
N SER A 4 -9.67 11.95 -6.97
CA SER A 4 -10.06 13.37 -6.94
C SER A 4 -9.37 14.25 -7.98
N MET A 5 -8.21 13.83 -8.49
CA MET A 5 -7.44 14.57 -9.49
C MET A 5 -7.56 13.99 -10.90
N TRP A 6 -8.30 12.89 -11.07
CA TRP A 6 -8.46 12.19 -12.34
C TRP A 6 -7.11 11.77 -12.96
N LEU A 7 -6.13 11.44 -12.11
CA LEU A 7 -4.80 11.02 -12.54
C LEU A 7 -4.64 9.50 -12.46
N SER A 8 -3.82 8.96 -13.35
CA SER A 8 -3.26 7.61 -13.18
C SER A 8 -2.32 7.54 -11.96
N SER A 9 -2.05 6.34 -11.45
CA SER A 9 -1.05 6.12 -10.39
C SER A 9 0.32 6.66 -10.82
N GLU A 10 0.76 6.35 -12.04
CA GLU A 10 2.02 6.83 -12.62
C GLU A 10 2.13 8.37 -12.57
N GLU A 11 1.12 9.08 -13.09
CA GLU A 11 1.12 10.55 -13.11
C GLU A 11 1.08 11.15 -11.71
N PHE A 12 0.25 10.59 -10.82
CA PHE A 12 0.15 11.05 -9.45
C PHE A 12 1.48 10.86 -8.70
N LEU A 13 2.07 9.67 -8.81
CA LEU A 13 3.34 9.33 -8.17
C LEU A 13 4.45 10.26 -8.66
N LYS A 14 4.57 10.45 -9.99
CA LYS A 14 5.57 11.32 -10.60
C LYS A 14 5.43 12.77 -10.14
N ARG A 15 4.21 13.31 -10.13
CA ARG A 15 3.95 14.73 -9.85
C ARG A 15 4.00 15.04 -8.35
N PHE A 16 3.38 14.22 -7.52
CA PHE A 16 3.11 14.56 -6.11
C PHE A 16 3.89 13.74 -5.10
N THR A 17 4.69 12.76 -5.50
CA THR A 17 5.40 11.91 -4.54
C THR A 17 6.89 11.81 -4.82
N VAL A 18 7.65 11.45 -3.80
CA VAL A 18 9.04 11.04 -3.88
C VAL A 18 9.15 9.60 -3.35
N ALA A 19 9.83 8.74 -4.09
CA ALA A 19 10.14 7.40 -3.65
C ALA A 19 11.48 7.43 -2.90
N LEU A 20 11.44 7.06 -1.64
CA LEU A 20 12.59 6.79 -0.79
C LEU A 20 12.79 5.27 -0.73
N LEU A 21 14.00 4.82 -0.39
CA LEU A 21 14.27 3.41 -0.12
C LEU A 21 14.65 3.28 1.35
N GLY A 22 13.96 2.38 2.05
CA GLY A 22 14.39 1.94 3.38
C GLY A 22 15.70 1.15 3.30
N ASP A 23 16.31 0.89 4.45
CA ASP A 23 17.57 0.16 4.53
C ASP A 23 17.46 -1.27 3.97
N GLU A 24 16.26 -1.84 4.01
CA GLU A 24 15.87 -3.14 3.48
C GLU A 24 15.61 -3.13 1.95
N GLY A 25 15.71 -1.97 1.30
CA GLY A 25 15.36 -1.80 -0.11
C GLY A 25 13.85 -1.72 -0.39
N ILE A 26 13.02 -1.62 0.66
CA ILE A 26 11.57 -1.44 0.52
C ILE A 26 11.29 0.01 0.08
N PRO A 27 10.54 0.24 -1.02
CA PRO A 27 10.15 1.57 -1.42
C PRO A 27 9.16 2.20 -0.43
N LEU A 28 9.46 3.42 0.00
CA LEU A 28 8.62 4.27 0.83
C LEU A 28 8.20 5.51 0.04
N ILE A 29 6.90 5.67 -0.18
CA ILE A 29 6.35 6.78 -0.97
C ILE A 29 5.91 7.90 -0.05
N ALA A 30 6.60 9.03 -0.14
CA ALA A 30 6.29 10.24 0.61
C ALA A 30 5.66 11.30 -0.30
N LEU A 31 4.71 12.07 0.24
CA LEU A 31 4.14 13.22 -0.46
C LEU A 31 5.19 14.33 -0.57
N LYS A 32 5.33 14.92 -1.77
CA LYS A 32 6.11 16.12 -1.99
C LYS A 32 5.36 17.32 -1.41
N MET A 33 5.91 17.91 -0.35
CA MET A 33 5.44 19.18 0.19
C MET A 33 5.92 20.35 -0.68
N LEU A 34 5.26 21.49 -0.57
CA LEU A 34 5.70 22.72 -1.22
C LEU A 34 7.06 23.19 -0.68
N GLU A 35 7.81 23.93 -1.49
CA GLU A 35 9.11 24.50 -1.11
C GLU A 35 8.98 25.81 -0.33
N ASP A 36 7.89 25.99 0.42
CA ASP A 36 7.74 27.10 1.35
C ASP A 36 8.36 26.78 2.72
N GLU A 37 8.41 27.78 3.60
CA GLU A 37 8.99 27.66 4.95
C GLU A 37 8.25 26.62 5.81
N ASN A 38 6.94 26.46 5.59
CA ASN A 38 6.08 25.60 6.39
C ASN A 38 5.97 24.16 5.86
N LYS A 39 6.60 23.85 4.72
CA LYS A 39 6.41 22.59 3.99
C LYS A 39 4.93 22.26 3.81
N SER A 40 4.19 23.24 3.32
CA SER A 40 2.74 23.14 3.17
C SER A 40 2.33 21.98 2.25
N CYS A 41 1.20 21.35 2.57
CA CYS A 41 0.61 20.33 1.71
C CYS A 41 0.13 20.96 0.39
N PRO A 42 0.48 20.40 -0.78
CA PRO A 42 0.09 20.97 -2.07
C PRO A 42 -1.41 20.91 -2.37
N PHE A 43 -2.20 20.23 -1.52
CA PHE A 43 -3.64 20.07 -1.69
C PHE A 43 -4.46 20.92 -0.71
N VAL A 44 -3.82 21.67 0.19
CA VAL A 44 -4.52 22.56 1.13
C VAL A 44 -4.54 23.97 0.56
N THR A 45 -5.74 24.52 0.41
CA THR A 45 -6.00 25.90 -0.01
C THR A 45 -6.67 26.67 1.14
N PRO A 46 -6.86 27.99 1.02
CA PRO A 46 -7.62 28.76 2.01
C PRO A 46 -9.04 28.22 2.26
N GLU A 47 -9.64 27.56 1.27
CA GLU A 47 -10.97 26.94 1.35
C GLU A 47 -10.93 25.52 1.96
N GLY A 48 -9.74 24.96 2.21
CA GLY A 48 -9.53 23.64 2.80
C GLY A 48 -8.81 22.67 1.87
N CYS A 49 -8.89 21.36 2.19
CA CYS A 49 -8.21 20.34 1.40
C CYS A 49 -9.00 20.00 0.12
N MET A 50 -8.40 20.22 -1.04
CA MET A 50 -9.02 19.95 -2.35
C MET A 50 -9.29 18.46 -2.60
N ILE A 51 -8.58 17.57 -1.90
CA ILE A 51 -8.75 16.11 -1.97
C ILE A 51 -9.37 15.55 -0.70
N TYR A 52 -10.14 16.34 0.06
CA TYR A 52 -10.61 15.97 1.39
C TYR A 52 -11.25 14.57 1.44
N GLN A 53 -12.15 14.24 0.51
CA GLN A 53 -12.82 12.93 0.46
C GLN A 53 -11.87 11.76 0.14
N ASP A 54 -10.73 12.06 -0.45
CA ASP A 54 -9.72 11.14 -0.96
C ASP A 54 -8.42 11.17 -0.16
N ARG A 55 -8.41 11.87 0.97
CA ARG A 55 -7.24 12.08 1.83
C ARG A 55 -6.66 10.75 2.34
N PRO A 56 -5.34 10.66 2.55
CA PRO A 56 -4.69 9.42 2.96
C PRO A 56 -5.04 9.05 4.41
N TRP A 57 -4.72 7.82 4.81
CA TRP A 57 -4.91 7.31 6.17
C TRP A 57 -4.37 8.27 7.23
N SER A 58 -3.18 8.84 7.03
CA SER A 58 -2.56 9.79 7.97
C SER A 58 -3.44 11.02 8.25
N CYS A 59 -4.05 11.60 7.21
CA CYS A 59 -4.95 12.74 7.36
C CYS A 59 -6.33 12.36 7.91
N ARG A 60 -6.76 11.10 7.75
CA ARG A 60 -8.02 10.59 8.31
C ARG A 60 -7.90 10.28 9.80
N MET A 61 -6.73 9.81 10.20
CA MET A 61 -6.47 9.47 11.59
C MET A 61 -6.28 10.70 12.47
N TYR A 62 -5.65 11.77 11.95
CA TYR A 62 -5.50 13.04 12.69
C TYR A 62 -6.83 13.49 13.34
N PRO A 63 -6.86 13.79 14.66
CA PRO A 63 -5.73 13.95 15.57
C PRO A 63 -5.35 12.69 16.37
N VAL A 64 -5.94 11.54 16.05
CA VAL A 64 -5.79 10.27 16.78
C VAL A 64 -4.66 9.43 16.16
N PHE A 65 -3.67 9.05 16.97
CA PHE A 65 -2.50 8.30 16.52
C PHE A 65 -2.31 7.02 17.33
N PRO A 66 -2.23 5.84 16.69
CA PRO A 66 -1.90 4.61 17.40
C PRO A 66 -0.45 4.65 17.88
N VAL A 67 -0.19 4.19 19.11
CA VAL A 67 1.18 4.13 19.68
C VAL A 67 2.01 2.96 19.15
N SER A 68 1.35 1.96 18.59
CA SER A 68 1.98 0.76 18.04
C SER A 68 1.17 0.24 16.85
N SER A 69 1.80 -0.61 16.03
CA SER A 69 1.12 -1.27 14.90
C SER A 69 0.00 -2.22 15.32
N LYS A 70 -0.03 -2.61 16.60
CA LYS A 70 -1.08 -3.42 17.24
C LYS A 70 -2.20 -2.57 17.87
N GLU A 71 -2.09 -1.24 17.79
CA GLU A 71 -3.08 -0.31 18.35
C GLU A 71 -3.35 -0.51 19.86
N GLU A 72 -2.31 -0.85 20.63
CA GLU A 72 -2.42 -1.10 22.08
C GLU A 72 -2.76 0.17 22.90
N GLY A 73 -2.73 1.33 22.26
CA GLY A 73 -3.07 2.63 22.82
C GLY A 73 -3.12 3.71 21.74
N PHE A 74 -3.66 4.87 22.11
CA PHE A 74 -3.79 6.02 21.21
C PHE A 74 -3.34 7.31 21.89
N LEU A 75 -2.67 8.16 21.13
CA LEU A 75 -2.37 9.53 21.48
C LEU A 75 -3.29 10.46 20.69
N ILE A 76 -3.73 11.54 21.33
CA ILE A 76 -4.53 12.57 20.69
C ILE A 76 -3.68 13.83 20.65
N ASP A 77 -3.45 14.36 19.45
CA ASP A 77 -2.81 15.65 19.26
C ASP A 77 -3.82 16.77 19.54
N GLU A 78 -3.80 17.27 20.78
CA GLU A 78 -4.67 18.35 21.21
C GLU A 78 -4.16 19.71 20.71
N ASN A 79 -4.85 20.25 19.71
CA ASN A 79 -4.61 21.60 19.23
C ASN A 79 -5.73 22.54 19.72
N SER A 80 -5.39 23.48 20.61
CA SER A 80 -6.33 24.46 21.20
C SER A 80 -6.99 25.39 20.16
N SER A 81 -6.38 25.54 18.99
CA SER A 81 -6.95 26.29 17.86
C SER A 81 -7.93 25.47 17.01
N CYS A 82 -7.99 24.15 17.19
CA CYS A 82 -8.90 23.29 16.45
C CYS A 82 -10.35 23.53 16.89
N LEU A 83 -11.19 24.00 15.95
CA LEU A 83 -12.62 24.23 16.22
C LEU A 83 -13.38 22.91 16.48
N GLY A 84 -12.95 21.81 15.87
CA GLY A 84 -13.55 20.48 16.09
C GLY A 84 -13.39 19.98 17.52
N MET A 85 -12.28 20.31 18.20
CA MET A 85 -12.09 19.98 19.62
C MET A 85 -13.01 20.76 20.56
N LYS A 86 -13.68 21.81 20.06
CA LYS A 86 -14.66 22.60 20.81
C LYS A 86 -16.09 22.09 20.61
N GLU A 87 -16.28 21.07 19.78
CA GLU A 87 -17.57 20.44 19.60
C GLU A 87 -17.92 19.56 20.80
N GLY A 88 -19.19 19.49 21.18
CA GLY A 88 -19.66 18.67 22.30
C GLY A 88 -19.80 17.17 21.97
N LYS A 89 -19.37 16.74 20.78
CA LYS A 89 -19.48 15.35 20.35
C LYS A 89 -18.29 14.55 20.83
N GLU A 90 -18.57 13.55 21.67
CA GLU A 90 -17.59 12.56 22.07
C GLU A 90 -17.51 11.42 21.05
N TRP A 91 -16.31 10.86 20.90
CA TRP A 91 -16.05 9.78 19.97
C TRP A 91 -15.26 8.69 20.68
N THR A 92 -15.67 7.44 20.50
CA THR A 92 -14.75 6.31 20.69
C THR A 92 -13.84 6.17 19.46
N ILE A 93 -12.68 5.53 19.64
CA ILE A 93 -11.75 5.24 18.53
C ILE A 93 -12.45 4.47 17.39
N LYS A 94 -13.31 3.50 17.74
CA LYS A 94 -14.07 2.72 16.76
C LYS A 94 -15.02 3.59 15.94
N GLU A 95 -15.72 4.52 16.60
CA GLU A 95 -16.63 5.43 15.90
C GLU A 95 -15.86 6.43 15.04
N TRP A 96 -14.71 6.91 15.52
CA TRP A 96 -13.81 7.76 14.73
C TRP A 96 -13.36 7.06 13.46
N LYS A 97 -12.78 5.86 13.57
CA LYS A 97 -12.30 5.07 12.43
C LYS A 97 -13.41 4.79 11.42
N LYS A 98 -14.60 4.41 11.89
CA LYS A 98 -15.78 4.21 11.04
C LYS A 98 -16.21 5.50 10.34
N ASN A 99 -16.27 6.63 11.07
CA ASN A 99 -16.65 7.92 10.51
C ASN A 99 -15.64 8.45 9.48
N GLN A 100 -14.36 8.23 9.73
CA GLN A 100 -13.28 8.67 8.87
C GLN A 100 -13.02 7.71 7.69
N GLY A 101 -13.72 6.57 7.63
CA GLY A 101 -13.59 5.59 6.56
C GLY A 101 -12.28 4.81 6.59
N ILE A 102 -11.77 4.51 7.78
CA ILE A 102 -10.47 3.86 8.00
C ILE A 102 -10.52 2.35 7.75
N ASP A 103 -11.67 1.71 7.90
CA ASP A 103 -11.81 0.23 7.85
C ASP A 103 -11.16 -0.39 6.60
N ILE A 104 -11.32 0.23 5.43
CA ILE A 104 -10.70 -0.26 4.18
C ILE A 104 -9.17 -0.11 4.21
N TYR A 105 -8.65 0.99 4.74
CA TYR A 105 -7.22 1.23 4.83
C TYR A 105 -6.56 0.25 5.80
N ASP A 106 -7.18 -0.02 6.94
CA ASP A 106 -6.67 -1.02 7.87
C ASP A 106 -6.66 -2.40 7.23
N LYS A 107 -7.74 -2.78 6.54
CA LYS A 107 -7.80 -4.05 5.80
C LYS A 107 -6.67 -4.18 4.79
N MET A 108 -6.41 -3.14 3.99
CA MET A 108 -5.30 -3.16 3.01
C MET A 108 -3.93 -3.13 3.69
N ASN A 109 -3.80 -2.41 4.81
CA ASN A 109 -2.56 -2.29 5.56
C ASN A 109 -2.17 -3.61 6.24
N GLU A 110 -3.14 -4.39 6.75
CA GLU A 110 -2.86 -5.72 7.30
C GLU A 110 -2.23 -6.64 6.25
N ALA A 111 -2.78 -6.69 5.02
CA ALA A 111 -2.19 -7.45 3.93
C ALA A 111 -0.81 -6.91 3.52
N TYR A 112 -0.59 -5.59 3.59
CA TYR A 112 0.71 -5.00 3.29
C TYR A 112 1.76 -5.27 4.38
N LYS A 113 1.35 -5.38 5.66
CA LYS A 113 2.24 -5.73 6.78
C LYS A 113 2.84 -7.12 6.60
N GLU A 114 2.11 -8.07 6.02
CA GLU A 114 2.64 -9.40 5.69
C GLU A 114 3.85 -9.32 4.73
N ILE A 115 3.97 -8.23 3.97
CA ILE A 115 5.11 -7.97 3.10
C ILE A 115 6.19 -7.19 3.83
N THR A 116 5.85 -6.05 4.45
CA THR A 116 6.85 -5.13 5.00
C THR A 116 7.46 -5.59 6.32
N PHE A 117 6.78 -6.44 7.08
CA PHE A 117 7.27 -7.07 8.30
C PHE A 117 7.61 -8.55 8.11
N HIS A 118 7.77 -9.00 6.86
CA HIS A 118 8.08 -10.39 6.55
C HIS A 118 9.45 -10.81 7.13
N ASP A 119 9.56 -12.05 7.62
CA ASP A 119 10.78 -12.59 8.24
C ASP A 119 12.02 -12.57 7.32
N TYR A 120 11.80 -12.44 6.01
CA TYR A 120 12.83 -12.20 5.01
C TYR A 120 13.74 -11.02 5.40
N PHE A 121 13.17 -9.96 5.98
CA PHE A 121 13.88 -8.75 6.38
C PHE A 121 14.47 -8.80 7.79
N SER A 122 14.03 -9.74 8.64
CA SER A 122 14.50 -9.88 10.04
C SER A 122 15.42 -11.09 10.25
N ALA A 123 15.70 -11.86 9.19
CA ALA A 123 16.50 -13.08 9.25
C ALA A 123 17.87 -12.88 9.93
N SER A 124 18.25 -13.86 10.76
CA SER A 124 19.50 -13.91 11.51
C SER A 124 20.72 -13.63 10.63
N GLY A 125 21.45 -12.54 10.91
CA GLY A 125 22.59 -12.07 10.11
C GLY A 125 22.46 -10.66 9.53
N GLY A 126 21.38 -9.94 9.86
CA GLY A 126 21.17 -8.54 9.45
C GLY A 126 20.08 -8.33 8.40
N GLY A 127 19.20 -9.31 8.20
CA GLY A 127 18.08 -9.22 7.26
C GLY A 127 18.50 -9.30 5.79
N ASN A 128 17.65 -9.88 4.94
CA ASN A 128 17.85 -9.74 3.50
C ASN A 128 17.39 -8.36 3.03
N LYS A 129 17.93 -7.90 1.90
CA LYS A 129 17.56 -6.63 1.27
C LYS A 129 17.05 -6.88 -0.14
N LEU A 130 16.09 -6.07 -0.57
CA LEU A 130 15.66 -6.07 -1.97
C LEU A 130 16.74 -5.41 -2.82
N ASP A 131 17.16 -6.09 -3.88
CA ASP A 131 17.87 -5.44 -4.97
C ASP A 131 16.93 -4.46 -5.72
N SER A 132 17.51 -3.65 -6.61
CA SER A 132 16.75 -2.65 -7.38
C SER A 132 15.63 -3.26 -8.24
N GLY A 133 15.81 -4.49 -8.72
CA GLY A 133 14.81 -5.21 -9.48
C GLY A 133 13.60 -5.58 -8.62
N ARG A 134 13.84 -6.21 -7.46
CA ARG A 134 12.79 -6.59 -6.51
C ARG A 134 12.10 -5.39 -5.89
N ALA A 135 12.84 -4.34 -5.56
CA ALA A 135 12.28 -3.07 -5.09
C ALA A 135 11.33 -2.47 -6.14
N ASN A 136 11.70 -2.52 -7.43
CA ASN A 136 10.86 -2.05 -8.53
C ASN A 136 9.61 -2.94 -8.75
N LEU A 137 9.71 -4.26 -8.56
CA LEU A 137 8.53 -5.14 -8.59
C LEU A 137 7.54 -4.75 -7.50
N LEU A 138 8.01 -4.54 -6.26
CA LEU A 138 7.19 -4.08 -5.15
C LEU A 138 6.57 -2.71 -5.44
N TYR A 139 7.37 -1.76 -5.95
CA TYR A 139 6.90 -0.43 -6.30
C TYR A 139 5.72 -0.48 -7.29
N LYS A 140 5.87 -1.24 -8.38
CA LYS A 140 4.82 -1.37 -9.39
C LYS A 140 3.57 -2.04 -8.82
N ALA A 141 3.73 -3.19 -8.15
CA ALA A 141 2.61 -3.98 -7.65
C ALA A 141 1.82 -3.28 -6.54
N CYS A 142 2.47 -2.46 -5.71
CA CYS A 142 1.86 -1.87 -4.52
C CYS A 142 1.52 -0.37 -4.65
N TYR A 143 2.18 0.37 -5.56
CA TYR A 143 1.99 1.81 -5.71
C TYR A 143 1.54 2.19 -7.13
N ASP A 144 2.24 1.71 -8.16
CA ASP A 144 1.88 2.01 -9.56
C ASP A 144 0.91 0.98 -10.17
N LEU A 145 -0.30 0.95 -9.61
CA LEU A 145 -1.35 -0.01 -10.01
C LEU A 145 -1.72 0.09 -11.49
N ASN A 146 -1.57 1.25 -12.14
CA ASN A 146 -1.81 1.37 -13.57
C ASN A 146 -0.77 0.60 -14.37
N GLU A 147 0.51 0.77 -14.05
CA GLU A 147 1.61 0.04 -14.68
C GLU A 147 1.55 -1.47 -14.35
N PHE A 148 1.21 -1.83 -13.11
CA PHE A 148 1.01 -3.23 -12.75
C PHE A 148 -0.14 -3.86 -13.54
N LYS A 149 -1.27 -3.16 -13.69
CA LYS A 149 -2.38 -3.62 -14.52
C LYS A 149 -1.95 -3.83 -15.98
N LYS A 150 -1.22 -2.90 -16.58
CA LYS A 150 -0.65 -3.07 -17.93
C LYS A 150 0.22 -4.32 -18.01
N PHE A 151 1.11 -4.52 -17.03
CA PHE A 151 1.94 -5.73 -16.96
C PHE A 151 1.10 -7.01 -16.95
N LEU A 152 0.00 -7.06 -16.20
CA LEU A 152 -0.85 -8.25 -16.16
C LEU A 152 -1.59 -8.50 -17.48
N PHE A 153 -2.17 -7.46 -18.09
CA PHE A 153 -3.12 -7.60 -19.20
C PHE A 153 -2.51 -7.40 -20.59
N GLU A 154 -1.34 -6.78 -20.70
CA GLU A 154 -0.66 -6.49 -21.97
C GLU A 154 0.57 -7.38 -22.19
N THR A 155 0.84 -8.31 -21.27
CA THR A 155 1.90 -9.32 -21.41
C THR A 155 1.33 -10.73 -21.35
N LYS A 156 2.21 -11.74 -21.45
CA LYS A 156 1.86 -13.16 -21.33
C LYS A 156 1.65 -13.62 -19.88
N PHE A 157 1.42 -12.70 -18.94
CA PHE A 157 1.28 -13.03 -17.52
C PHE A 157 0.26 -14.16 -17.31
N PHE A 158 -0.95 -14.01 -17.85
CA PHE A 158 -2.01 -15.02 -17.71
C PHE A 158 -1.82 -16.25 -18.60
N ASP A 159 -0.83 -16.28 -19.50
CA ASP A 159 -0.44 -17.51 -20.20
C ASP A 159 0.51 -18.36 -19.34
N ILE A 160 1.22 -17.72 -18.40
CA ILE A 160 2.24 -18.33 -17.56
C ILE A 160 1.65 -18.77 -16.21
N TYR A 161 0.88 -17.88 -15.57
CA TYR A 161 0.32 -18.11 -14.24
C TYR A 161 -1.09 -18.70 -14.32
N ASP A 162 -1.37 -19.65 -13.43
CA ASP A 162 -2.68 -20.25 -13.27
C ASP A 162 -3.55 -19.36 -12.36
N VAL A 163 -4.41 -18.56 -13.00
CA VAL A 163 -5.30 -17.61 -12.34
C VAL A 163 -6.71 -17.85 -12.85
N GLU A 164 -7.65 -18.02 -11.92
CA GLU A 164 -9.07 -18.22 -12.21
C GLU A 164 -9.67 -17.02 -12.96
N LYS A 165 -10.58 -17.29 -13.90
CA LYS A 165 -11.20 -16.24 -14.74
C LYS A 165 -11.94 -15.20 -13.90
N GLU A 166 -12.58 -15.65 -12.83
CA GLU A 166 -13.32 -14.83 -11.88
C GLU A 166 -12.40 -13.81 -11.19
N VAL A 167 -11.17 -14.22 -10.86
CA VAL A 167 -10.14 -13.33 -10.30
C VAL A 167 -9.68 -12.32 -11.35
N ILE A 168 -9.44 -12.76 -12.59
CA ILE A 168 -9.02 -11.88 -13.69
C ILE A 168 -10.05 -10.78 -13.95
N GLU A 169 -11.34 -11.12 -13.97
CA GLU A 169 -12.40 -10.13 -14.17
C GLU A 169 -12.52 -9.14 -13.00
N LYS A 170 -12.32 -9.59 -11.75
CA LYS A 170 -12.31 -8.71 -10.57
C LYS A 170 -11.17 -7.70 -10.62
N ILE A 171 -9.92 -8.15 -10.79
CA ILE A 171 -8.74 -7.26 -10.79
C ILE A 171 -8.73 -6.31 -12.01
N LYS A 172 -9.52 -6.61 -13.04
CA LYS A 172 -9.73 -5.72 -14.18
C LYS A 172 -10.61 -4.53 -13.84
N GLN A 173 -11.52 -4.64 -12.88
CA GLN A 173 -12.54 -3.63 -12.58
C GLN A 173 -12.35 -2.97 -11.21
N ASP A 174 -11.71 -3.67 -10.28
CA ASP A 174 -11.55 -3.25 -8.89
C ASP A 174 -10.07 -3.08 -8.54
N GLU A 175 -9.68 -1.87 -8.14
CA GLU A 175 -8.31 -1.53 -7.78
C GLU A 175 -7.88 -2.10 -6.42
N GLU A 176 -8.83 -2.35 -5.51
CA GLU A 176 -8.56 -2.98 -4.21
C GLU A 176 -8.26 -4.47 -4.43
N GLU A 177 -9.02 -5.12 -5.30
CA GLU A 177 -8.73 -6.50 -5.72
C GLU A 177 -7.40 -6.58 -6.48
N LEU A 178 -7.11 -5.60 -7.36
CA LEU A 178 -5.82 -5.51 -8.05
C LEU A 178 -4.64 -5.34 -7.08
N LEU A 179 -4.80 -4.51 -6.05
CA LEU A 179 -3.77 -4.29 -5.03
C LEU A 179 -3.53 -5.56 -4.19
N ASN A 180 -4.59 -6.24 -3.75
CA ASN A 180 -4.48 -7.52 -3.05
C ASN A 180 -3.82 -8.60 -3.92
N PHE A 181 -4.14 -8.61 -5.22
CA PHE A 181 -3.46 -9.48 -6.18
C PHE A 181 -1.97 -9.15 -6.29
N GLY A 182 -1.62 -7.85 -6.27
CA GLY A 182 -0.24 -7.36 -6.19
C GLY A 182 0.47 -7.89 -4.95
N TYR A 183 -0.15 -7.81 -3.77
CA TYR A 183 0.42 -8.32 -2.52
C TYR A 183 0.70 -9.82 -2.58
N ARG A 184 -0.29 -10.60 -3.03
CA ARG A 184 -0.17 -12.03 -3.25
C ARG A 184 0.99 -12.35 -4.20
N TRP A 185 1.16 -11.56 -5.27
CA TRP A 185 2.17 -11.79 -6.30
C TRP A 185 3.58 -11.45 -5.80
N ILE A 186 3.71 -10.41 -4.97
CA ILE A 186 4.96 -10.08 -4.29
C ILE A 186 5.39 -11.20 -3.34
N ARG A 187 4.47 -11.73 -2.53
CA ARG A 187 4.77 -12.88 -1.66
C ARG A 187 5.32 -14.10 -2.42
N PHE A 188 4.76 -14.38 -3.60
CA PHE A 188 5.27 -15.46 -4.45
C PHE A 188 6.68 -15.17 -5.00
N ASN A 189 6.93 -13.97 -5.54
CA ASN A 189 8.16 -13.66 -6.28
C ASN A 189 9.35 -13.27 -5.39
N ILE A 190 9.09 -12.62 -4.26
CA ILE A 190 10.14 -12.11 -3.37
C ILE A 190 10.41 -13.11 -2.24
N PHE A 191 9.36 -13.66 -1.63
CA PHE A 191 9.49 -14.52 -0.44
C PHE A 191 9.37 -16.01 -0.74
N ASN A 192 9.18 -16.39 -2.01
CA ASN A 192 8.99 -17.77 -2.44
C ASN A 192 7.81 -18.48 -1.79
N GLU A 193 6.78 -17.74 -1.37
CA GLU A 193 5.60 -18.35 -0.77
C GLU A 193 4.70 -19.05 -1.80
N ASP A 194 3.94 -20.05 -1.36
CA ASP A 194 3.06 -20.84 -2.22
C ASP A 194 1.71 -20.17 -2.48
N THR A 195 1.74 -18.93 -2.97
CA THR A 195 0.52 -18.14 -3.24
C THR A 195 0.11 -18.13 -4.72
N PHE A 196 0.95 -18.59 -5.64
CA PHE A 196 0.66 -18.70 -7.07
C PHE A 196 1.14 -20.04 -7.64
N ARG A 197 0.56 -20.42 -8.78
CA ARG A 197 0.89 -21.63 -9.55
C ARG A 197 1.21 -21.27 -10.99
N PHE A 198 2.09 -22.05 -11.61
CA PHE A 198 2.30 -21.98 -13.05
C PHE A 198 1.31 -22.91 -13.77
N LYS A 199 0.87 -22.51 -14.97
CA LYS A 199 0.10 -23.39 -15.86
C LYS A 199 0.92 -24.60 -16.33
N ASP A 200 2.22 -24.41 -16.53
CA ASP A 200 3.15 -25.51 -16.80
C ASP A 200 3.38 -26.33 -15.53
N LYS A 201 2.81 -27.54 -15.51
CA LYS A 201 2.90 -28.47 -14.37
C LYS A 201 4.33 -28.96 -14.09
N ALA A 202 5.21 -29.00 -15.09
CA ALA A 202 6.60 -29.38 -14.86
C ALA A 202 7.37 -28.25 -14.18
N MET A 203 7.18 -27.00 -14.62
CA MET A 203 7.74 -25.83 -13.95
C MET A 203 7.20 -25.68 -12.52
N ASP A 204 5.89 -25.86 -12.33
CA ASP A 204 5.29 -25.79 -10.98
C ASP A 204 5.89 -26.85 -10.06
N LYS A 205 5.94 -28.12 -10.48
CA LYS A 205 6.57 -29.18 -9.68
C LYS A 205 8.02 -28.89 -9.32
N LEU A 206 8.82 -28.34 -10.24
CA LEU A 206 10.22 -27.98 -9.98
C LEU A 206 10.33 -26.88 -8.92
N LEU A 207 9.50 -25.84 -9.01
CA LEU A 207 9.49 -24.75 -8.02
C LEU A 207 9.09 -25.26 -6.63
N GLN A 208 8.04 -26.10 -6.55
CA GLN A 208 7.54 -26.65 -5.29
C GLN A 208 8.54 -27.60 -4.64
N ALA A 209 9.22 -28.43 -5.43
CA ALA A 209 10.29 -29.31 -4.94
C ALA A 209 11.49 -28.52 -4.39
N LYS A 210 11.72 -27.30 -4.87
CA LYS A 210 12.75 -26.40 -4.33
C LYS A 210 12.33 -25.77 -3.01
N ARG A 211 11.04 -25.41 -2.87
CA ARG A 211 10.47 -24.81 -1.65
C ARG A 211 10.42 -25.77 -0.46
N GLY A 212 10.12 -27.05 -0.68
CA GLY A 212 10.04 -28.05 0.40
C GLY A 212 11.39 -28.55 0.95
N LYS A 213 12.50 -27.92 0.56
CA LYS A 213 13.87 -28.30 0.99
C LYS A 213 14.56 -27.24 1.87
N ASP A 214 13.93 -26.07 2.02
CA ASP A 214 14.35 -24.99 2.92
C ASP A 214 13.47 -25.00 4.19
#